data_AF-A0A7X5YAQ5-F1
#
_entry.id   AF-A0A7X5YAQ5-F1
#
_cell.length_a   1.000
_cell.length_b   1.000
_cell.length_c   1.000
_cell.angle_alpha   90.00
_cell.angle_beta   90.00
_cell.angle_gamma   90.00
#
_symmetry.space_group_name_H-M   'P 1'
#
loop_
_entity.id
_entity.type
_entity.pdbx_description
1 polymer ?
#
loop_
_entity_poly.entity_id
_entity_poly.type
_entity_poly.pdbx_seq_one_letter_code
_entity_poly.pdbx_strand_id
1 'polypeptide(L)'
;MASSRAGRLAILPTAVTGFAVVMVMNLLHEAGHALAGKAMGYDVIVRTNHATVASGRFDSVADGLTMAAAGPLVTIAIALVACLTARRGSILAAGIVLAALASRLIAAAASLNYPNDEARISIALGLGKWTLFGAVISLLALLTAFALRGKRLGWRCYLGAYIGASVGTALVVLGEPWLPVLRF
;
A
#
# COMPACT_ATOMS: atom_id res chain seq x y z
N MET A 1 4.66 -9.31 -40.04
CA MET A 1 3.95 -8.27 -39.26
C MET A 1 3.26 -8.90 -38.06
N ALA A 2 3.95 -8.99 -36.92
CA ALA A 2 3.37 -9.45 -35.66
C ALA A 2 3.07 -8.22 -34.79
N SER A 3 1.91 -7.57 -35.01
CA SER A 3 1.44 -6.57 -34.05
C SER A 3 1.00 -7.32 -32.78
N SER A 4 1.90 -7.30 -31.82
CA SER A 4 1.90 -8.10 -30.60
C SER A 4 0.58 -7.99 -29.84
N ARG A 5 0.08 -9.12 -29.32
CA ARG A 5 -1.04 -9.20 -28.36
C ARG A 5 -0.88 -8.26 -27.15
N ALA A 6 0.32 -7.75 -26.87
CA ALA A 6 0.62 -6.79 -25.80
C ALA A 6 -0.10 -5.44 -25.92
N GLY A 7 -0.54 -5.03 -27.12
CA GLY A 7 -1.28 -3.77 -27.32
C GLY A 7 -2.78 -3.83 -27.03
N ARG A 8 -3.32 -4.99 -26.65
CA ARG A 8 -4.77 -5.25 -26.53
C ARG A 8 -5.23 -5.58 -25.11
N LEU A 9 -4.57 -5.08 -24.07
CA LEU A 9 -5.25 -4.99 -22.78
C LEU A 9 -6.27 -3.86 -22.85
N ALA A 10 -7.54 -4.23 -22.75
CA ALA A 10 -8.63 -3.27 -22.68
C ALA A 10 -8.54 -2.48 -21.37
N ILE A 11 -9.03 -1.24 -21.40
CA ILE A 11 -9.03 -0.32 -20.25
C ILE A 11 -9.75 -0.98 -19.06
N LEU A 12 -10.91 -1.60 -19.29
CA LEU A 12 -11.74 -2.18 -18.25
C LEU A 12 -11.05 -3.33 -17.46
N PRO A 13 -10.50 -4.40 -18.08
CA PRO A 13 -9.76 -5.43 -17.34
C PRO A 13 -8.58 -4.87 -16.53
N THR A 14 -7.88 -3.87 -17.08
CA THR A 14 -6.75 -3.24 -16.37
C THR A 14 -7.24 -2.41 -15.19
N ALA A 15 -8.38 -1.72 -15.33
CA ALA A 15 -9.01 -0.99 -14.24
C ALA A 15 -9.53 -1.91 -13.14
N VAL A 16 -10.19 -3.01 -13.49
CA VAL A 16 -10.63 -4.03 -12.51
C VAL A 16 -9.43 -4.60 -11.75
N THR A 17 -8.34 -4.89 -12.47
CA THR A 17 -7.10 -5.39 -11.84
C THR A 17 -6.49 -4.33 -10.92
N GLY A 18 -6.37 -3.08 -11.37
CA GLY A 18 -5.82 -1.99 -10.55
C GLY A 18 -6.64 -1.72 -9.30
N PHE A 19 -7.97 -1.74 -9.42
CA PHE A 19 -8.89 -1.65 -8.29
C PHE A 19 -8.66 -2.78 -7.29
N ALA A 20 -8.69 -4.03 -7.76
CA ALA A 20 -8.51 -5.19 -6.89
C ALA A 20 -7.15 -5.19 -6.18
N VAL A 21 -6.07 -4.82 -6.89
CA VAL A 21 -4.73 -4.71 -6.29
C VAL A 21 -4.70 -3.66 -5.18
N VAL A 22 -5.29 -2.47 -5.38
CA VAL A 22 -5.33 -1.44 -4.34
C VAL A 22 -6.14 -1.91 -3.12
N MET A 23 -7.33 -2.47 -3.34
CA MET A 23 -8.18 -2.95 -2.25
C MET A 23 -7.48 -4.05 -1.43
N VAL A 24 -6.91 -5.06 -2.10
CA VAL A 24 -6.22 -6.16 -1.43
C VAL A 24 -4.96 -5.67 -0.72
N MET A 25 -4.15 -4.82 -1.36
CA MET A 25 -2.95 -4.24 -0.74
C MET A 25 -3.31 -3.50 0.55
N ASN A 26 -4.35 -2.68 0.49
CA ASN A 26 -4.79 -1.90 1.63
C ASN A 26 -5.34 -2.77 2.77
N LEU A 27 -6.17 -3.77 2.45
CA LEU A 27 -6.65 -4.72 3.46
C LEU A 27 -5.51 -5.49 4.14
N LEU A 28 -4.50 -5.91 3.38
CA LEU A 28 -3.35 -6.62 3.93
C LEU A 28 -2.46 -5.68 4.76
N HIS A 29 -2.32 -4.41 4.37
CA HIS A 29 -1.62 -3.38 5.12
C HIS A 29 -2.27 -3.18 6.51
N GLU A 30 -3.57 -2.94 6.55
CA GLU A 30 -4.32 -2.78 7.80
C GLU A 30 -4.34 -4.07 8.63
N ALA A 31 -4.42 -5.23 7.99
CA ALA A 31 -4.27 -6.52 8.67
C ALA A 31 -2.89 -6.68 9.32
N GLY A 32 -1.83 -6.12 8.72
CA GLY A 32 -0.50 -6.06 9.31
C GLY A 32 -0.48 -5.33 10.65
N HIS A 33 -1.06 -4.13 10.68
CA HIS A 33 -1.25 -3.38 11.93
C HIS A 33 -2.06 -4.19 12.95
N ALA A 34 -3.18 -4.77 12.52
CA ALA A 34 -4.07 -5.51 13.39
C ALA A 34 -3.41 -6.73 14.03
N LEU A 35 -2.70 -7.52 13.23
CA LEU A 35 -1.98 -8.71 13.71
C LEU A 35 -0.86 -8.34 14.68
N ALA A 36 -0.15 -7.24 14.43
CA ALA A 36 0.88 -6.76 15.35
C ALA A 36 0.27 -6.36 16.71
N GLY A 37 -0.79 -5.54 16.70
CA GLY A 37 -1.48 -5.14 17.93
C GLY A 37 -2.00 -6.35 18.72
N LYS A 38 -2.66 -7.29 18.03
CA LYS A 38 -3.19 -8.51 18.64
C LYS A 38 -2.09 -9.42 19.19
N ALA A 39 -0.97 -9.55 18.48
CA ALA A 39 0.18 -10.34 18.94
C ALA A 39 0.81 -9.76 20.23
N MET A 40 0.69 -8.45 20.45
CA MET A 40 1.11 -7.78 21.69
C MET A 40 0.03 -7.78 22.79
N GLY A 41 -1.13 -8.40 22.55
CA GLY A 41 -2.21 -8.54 23.53
C GLY A 41 -3.23 -7.41 23.55
N TYR A 42 -3.22 -6.51 22.57
CA TYR A 42 -4.20 -5.43 22.47
C TYR A 42 -5.49 -5.89 21.75
N ASP A 43 -6.62 -5.36 22.19
CA ASP A 43 -7.88 -5.38 21.44
C ASP A 43 -7.81 -4.30 20.34
N VAL A 44 -7.93 -4.71 19.08
CA VAL A 44 -7.66 -3.84 17.92
C VAL A 44 -8.94 -3.56 17.15
N ILE A 45 -9.14 -2.27 16.86
CA ILE A 45 -10.17 -1.77 15.95
C ILE A 45 -9.52 -1.49 14.58
N VAL A 46 -10.07 -2.11 13.54
CA VAL A 46 -9.64 -1.92 12.15
C VAL A 46 -10.76 -1.26 11.36
N ARG A 47 -10.42 -0.14 10.74
CA ARG A 47 -11.20 0.55 9.72
C ARG A 47 -10.51 0.39 8.36
N THR A 48 -11.12 0.89 7.30
CA THR A 48 -10.56 0.71 5.96
C THR A 48 -9.23 1.41 5.74
N ASN A 49 -8.91 2.47 6.45
CA ASN A 49 -7.67 3.22 6.24
C ASN A 49 -6.96 3.55 7.56
N HIS A 50 -7.29 2.80 8.61
CA HIS A 50 -6.77 3.03 9.95
C HIS A 50 -6.99 1.83 10.87
N ALA A 51 -5.92 1.38 11.54
CA ALA A 51 -5.99 0.44 12.64
C ALA A 51 -5.47 1.06 13.95
N THR A 52 -6.17 0.82 15.06
CA THR A 52 -5.78 1.34 16.38
C THR A 52 -6.29 0.45 17.50
N VAL A 53 -5.74 0.61 18.70
CA VAL A 53 -6.21 -0.10 19.89
C VAL A 53 -7.56 0.44 20.38
N ALA A 54 -8.45 -0.45 20.83
CA ALA A 54 -9.79 -0.12 21.29
C ALA A 54 -9.80 0.78 22.53
N SER A 55 -8.77 0.68 23.36
CA SER A 55 -8.53 1.53 24.54
C SER A 55 -8.19 2.98 24.17
N GLY A 56 -7.82 3.24 22.91
CA GLY A 56 -7.33 4.54 22.44
C GLY A 56 -5.89 4.88 22.83
N ARG A 57 -5.19 4.02 23.59
CA ARG A 57 -3.79 4.22 23.99
C ARG A 57 -3.03 2.90 24.13
N PHE A 58 -1.77 2.92 23.74
CA PHE A 58 -0.82 1.82 23.97
C PHE A 58 -0.24 1.89 25.39
N ASP A 59 0.15 0.74 25.94
CA ASP A 59 0.82 0.67 27.25
C ASP A 59 2.27 1.16 27.16
N SER A 60 2.89 1.04 25.98
CA SER A 60 4.21 1.59 25.71
C SER A 60 4.30 2.29 24.36
N VAL A 61 5.24 3.23 24.23
CA VAL A 61 5.56 3.87 22.94
C VAL A 61 6.08 2.84 21.95
N ALA A 62 6.86 1.87 22.42
CA ALA A 62 7.43 0.81 21.58
C ALA A 62 6.35 -0.02 20.89
N ASP A 63 5.24 -0.33 21.58
CA ASP A 63 4.12 -1.08 20.99
C ASP A 63 3.41 -0.25 19.91
N GLY A 64 3.19 1.04 20.18
CA GLY A 64 2.62 1.96 19.20
C GLY A 64 3.47 2.07 17.94
N LEU A 65 4.80 2.14 18.10
CA LEU A 65 5.74 2.16 16.97
C LEU A 65 5.81 0.82 16.24
N THR A 66 5.75 -0.30 16.97
CA THR A 66 5.76 -1.64 16.38
C THR A 66 4.51 -1.87 15.55
N MET A 67 3.33 -1.51 16.09
CA MET A 67 2.08 -1.58 15.35
C MET A 67 2.14 -0.65 14.14
N ALA A 68 2.56 0.62 14.28
CA ALA A 68 2.70 1.54 13.15
C ALA A 68 3.67 1.03 12.07
N ALA A 69 4.75 0.32 12.43
CA ALA A 69 5.69 -0.23 11.45
C ALA A 69 5.10 -1.42 10.66
N ALA A 70 4.17 -2.17 11.25
CA ALA A 70 3.70 -3.43 10.71
C ALA A 70 3.02 -3.28 9.33
N GLY A 71 2.15 -2.28 9.15
CA GLY A 71 1.50 -2.03 7.85
C GLY A 71 2.52 -1.75 6.73
N PRO A 72 3.39 -0.73 6.86
CA PRO A 72 4.44 -0.45 5.88
C PRO A 72 5.33 -1.65 5.59
N LEU A 73 5.71 -2.44 6.60
CA LEU A 73 6.51 -3.65 6.43
C LEU A 73 5.76 -4.73 5.63
N VAL A 74 4.46 -4.93 5.86
CA VAL A 74 3.64 -5.84 5.05
C VAL A 74 3.57 -5.36 3.60
N THR A 75 3.37 -4.05 3.37
CA THR A 75 3.38 -3.48 2.02
C THR A 75 4.70 -3.72 1.29
N ILE A 76 5.83 -3.53 1.97
CA ILE A 76 7.16 -3.82 1.43
C ILE A 76 7.32 -5.33 1.14
N ALA A 77 6.91 -6.19 2.06
CA ALA A 77 6.99 -7.64 1.89
C ALA A 77 6.18 -8.12 0.68
N ILE A 78 4.96 -7.62 0.49
CA ILE A 78 4.12 -7.93 -0.67
C ILE A 78 4.81 -7.50 -1.97
N ALA A 79 5.39 -6.29 -2.00
CA ALA A 79 6.12 -5.79 -3.17
C ALA A 79 7.35 -6.66 -3.49
N LEU A 80 8.11 -7.06 -2.47
CA LEU A 80 9.26 -7.95 -2.62
C LEU A 80 8.85 -9.33 -3.14
N VAL A 81 7.84 -9.95 -2.55
CA VAL A 81 7.31 -11.25 -2.99
C VAL A 81 6.82 -11.17 -4.44
N ALA A 82 6.12 -10.09 -4.81
CA ALA A 82 5.69 -9.87 -6.18
C ALA A 82 6.88 -9.79 -7.15
N CYS A 83 7.96 -9.08 -6.78
CA CYS A 83 9.19 -9.02 -7.57
C CYS A 83 9.90 -10.38 -7.70
N LEU A 84 10.01 -11.13 -6.60
CA LEU A 84 10.77 -12.39 -6.53
C LEU A 84 10.05 -13.56 -7.22
N THR A 85 8.72 -13.61 -7.12
CA THR A 85 7.91 -14.71 -7.67
C THR A 85 7.38 -14.42 -9.08
N ALA A 86 7.59 -13.19 -9.58
CA ALA A 86 7.16 -12.83 -10.92
C ALA A 86 7.85 -13.67 -11.99
N ARG A 87 7.06 -14.33 -12.83
CA ARG A 87 7.55 -14.76 -14.15
C ARG A 87 8.04 -13.53 -14.92
N ARG A 88 9.14 -13.69 -15.65
CA ARG A 88 9.73 -12.62 -16.49
C ARG A 88 8.64 -12.00 -17.36
N GLY A 89 8.40 -10.70 -17.21
CA GLY A 89 7.35 -9.99 -17.94
C GLY A 89 5.99 -9.84 -17.24
N SER A 90 5.77 -10.39 -16.04
CA SER A 90 4.48 -10.29 -15.33
C SER A 90 4.04 -8.84 -15.11
N ILE A 91 2.93 -8.45 -15.74
CA ILE A 91 2.32 -7.11 -15.60
C ILE A 91 1.66 -6.95 -14.24
N LEU A 92 1.05 -8.02 -13.71
CA LEU A 92 0.43 -8.02 -12.39
C LEU A 92 1.44 -7.70 -11.29
N ALA A 93 2.62 -8.32 -11.33
CA ALA A 93 3.67 -8.05 -10.35
C ALA A 93 4.12 -6.58 -10.38
N ALA A 94 4.28 -6.00 -11.57
CA ALA A 94 4.58 -4.58 -11.69
C ALA A 94 3.44 -3.69 -11.16
N GLY A 95 2.19 -4.09 -11.38
CA GLY A 95 1.01 -3.42 -10.81
C GLY A 95 0.98 -3.45 -9.28
N ILE A 96 1.31 -4.59 -8.67
CA ILE A 96 1.39 -4.75 -7.21
C ILE A 96 2.45 -3.83 -6.60
N VAL A 97 3.65 -3.83 -7.18
CA VAL A 97 4.77 -3.00 -6.69
C VAL A 97 4.47 -1.51 -6.89
N LEU A 98 3.86 -1.15 -8.02
CA LEU A 98 3.42 0.22 -8.27
C LEU A 98 2.32 0.66 -7.28
N ALA A 99 1.37 -0.22 -6.94
CA ALA A 99 0.36 0.07 -5.94
C ALA A 99 0.97 0.24 -4.53
N ALA A 100 1.96 -0.57 -4.17
CA ALA A 100 2.72 -0.39 -2.94
C ALA A 100 3.36 1.01 -2.90
N LEU A 101 4.10 1.39 -3.95
CA LEU A 101 4.70 2.74 -4.06
C LEU A 101 3.65 3.85 -3.98
N ALA A 102 2.55 3.73 -4.72
CA ALA A 102 1.49 4.73 -4.75
C ALA A 102 0.84 4.91 -3.37
N SER A 103 0.57 3.82 -2.64
CA SER A 103 0.01 3.89 -1.29
C SER A 103 0.91 4.70 -0.34
N ARG A 104 2.23 4.52 -0.44
CA ARG A 104 3.20 5.22 0.41
C ARG A 104 3.38 6.69 0.01
N LEU A 105 3.30 7.01 -1.29
CA LEU A 105 3.25 8.40 -1.77
C LEU A 105 1.98 9.11 -1.28
N ILE A 106 0.84 8.45 -1.31
CA ILE A 106 -0.43 9.00 -0.79
C ILE A 106 -0.34 9.20 0.72
N ALA A 107 0.20 8.24 1.47
CA ALA A 107 0.42 8.37 2.92
C ALA A 107 1.38 9.53 3.26
N ALA A 108 2.42 9.74 2.46
CA ALA A 108 3.33 10.88 2.59
C ALA A 108 2.61 12.21 2.32
N ALA A 109 1.78 12.28 1.28
CA ALA A 109 0.97 13.47 0.99
C ALA A 109 -0.05 13.75 2.10
N ALA A 110 -0.77 12.72 2.57
CA ALA A 110 -1.69 12.81 3.69
C ALA A 110 -0.98 13.26 4.98
N SER A 111 0.29 12.88 5.13
CA SER A 111 1.15 13.29 6.25
C SER A 111 1.40 14.79 6.32
N LEU A 112 1.13 15.57 5.29
CA LEU A 112 1.18 17.04 5.37
C LEU A 112 0.24 17.57 6.47
N ASN A 113 -0.95 16.98 6.61
CA ASN A 113 -1.95 17.38 7.60
C ASN A 113 -1.83 16.57 8.90
N TYR A 114 -1.74 15.24 8.81
CA TYR A 114 -1.71 14.35 9.97
C TYR A 114 -0.66 13.26 9.79
N PRO A 115 0.30 13.09 10.74
CA PRO A 115 1.37 12.12 10.57
C PRO A 115 0.80 10.71 10.41
N ASN A 116 1.09 10.10 9.26
CA ASN A 116 0.81 8.70 8.97
C ASN A 116 1.94 7.81 9.52
N ASP A 117 1.93 6.50 9.24
CA ASP A 117 2.79 5.53 9.95
C ASP A 117 4.28 5.88 9.95
N GLU A 118 4.86 6.08 8.77
CA GLU A 118 6.29 6.34 8.63
C GLU A 118 6.69 7.70 9.25
N ALA A 119 5.79 8.69 9.20
CA ALA A 119 5.99 9.96 9.87
C ALA A 119 5.91 9.83 11.40
N ARG A 120 4.95 9.08 11.94
CA ARG A 120 4.83 8.80 13.38
C ARG A 120 6.11 8.16 13.91
N ILE A 121 6.61 7.13 13.20
CA ILE A 121 7.85 6.45 13.54
C ILE A 121 9.05 7.40 13.46
N SER A 122 9.19 8.15 12.36
CA SER A 122 10.33 9.05 12.19
C SER A 122 10.37 10.15 13.25
N ILE A 123 9.21 10.71 13.61
CA ILE A 123 9.09 11.75 14.64
C ILE A 123 9.45 11.17 16.01
N ALA A 124 8.91 10.00 16.37
CA ALA A 124 9.18 9.38 17.66
C ALA A 124 10.66 9.01 17.85
N LEU A 125 11.37 8.67 16.76
CA LEU A 125 12.79 8.37 16.76
C LEU A 125 13.70 9.61 16.61
N GLY A 126 13.14 10.82 16.45
CA GLY A 126 13.92 12.05 16.25
C GLY A 126 14.63 12.15 14.90
N LEU A 127 14.21 11.36 13.89
CA LEU A 127 14.84 11.31 12.57
C LEU A 127 14.37 12.41 11.61
N GLY A 128 13.36 13.19 12.01
CA GLY A 128 12.66 14.14 11.15
C GLY A 128 11.54 13.49 10.33
N LYS A 129 10.41 14.19 10.20
CA LYS A 129 9.13 13.67 9.68
C LYS A 129 9.21 12.88 8.36
N TRP A 130 10.11 13.24 7.46
CA TRP A 130 10.16 12.72 6.09
C TRP A 130 11.21 11.62 5.86
N THR A 131 12.06 11.33 6.84
CA THR A 131 13.22 10.46 6.65
C THR A 131 12.83 9.02 6.31
N LEU A 132 11.93 8.41 7.09
CA LEU A 132 11.50 7.03 6.81
C LEU A 132 10.65 6.95 5.54
N PHE A 133 9.81 7.95 5.25
CA PHE A 133 9.10 8.04 3.97
C PHE A 133 10.08 8.04 2.79
N GLY A 134 11.11 8.88 2.85
CA GLY A 134 12.13 8.94 1.81
C GLY A 134 12.79 7.58 1.56
N ALA A 135 13.12 6.85 2.63
CA ALA A 135 13.71 5.52 2.52
C ALA A 135 12.75 4.49 1.89
N VAL A 136 11.51 4.39 2.40
CA VAL A 136 10.51 3.42 1.92
C VAL A 136 10.10 3.71 0.48
N ILE A 137 9.83 4.97 0.16
CA ILE A 137 9.47 5.40 -1.21
C ILE A 137 10.63 5.12 -2.17
N SER A 138 11.87 5.41 -1.78
CA SER A 138 13.04 5.14 -2.62
C SER A 138 13.20 3.64 -2.90
N LEU A 139 13.05 2.79 -1.89
CA LEU A 139 13.08 1.33 -2.06
C LEU A 139 11.98 0.86 -3.03
N LEU A 140 10.74 1.28 -2.81
CA LEU A 140 9.61 0.88 -3.66
C LEU A 140 9.71 1.44 -5.08
N ALA A 141 10.30 2.62 -5.27
CA ALA A 141 10.60 3.19 -6.58
C ALA A 141 11.64 2.35 -7.33
N LEU A 142 12.71 1.90 -6.66
CA LEU A 142 13.70 0.99 -7.24
C LEU A 142 13.07 -0.34 -7.65
N LEU A 143 12.24 -0.93 -6.78
CA LEU A 143 11.51 -2.17 -7.11
C LEU A 143 10.54 -1.97 -8.27
N THR A 144 9.86 -0.81 -8.33
CA THR A 144 8.96 -0.47 -9.45
C THR A 144 9.75 -0.37 -10.76
N ALA A 145 10.89 0.32 -10.76
CA ALA A 145 11.76 0.43 -11.92
C ALA A 145 12.28 -0.95 -12.39
N PHE A 146 12.65 -1.82 -11.45
CA PHE A 146 13.04 -3.20 -11.75
C PHE A 146 11.87 -4.00 -12.36
N ALA A 147 10.69 -3.93 -11.75
CA ALA A 147 9.52 -4.68 -12.20
C ALA A 147 9.04 -4.24 -13.59
N LEU A 148 9.12 -2.94 -13.90
CA LEU A 148 8.75 -2.37 -15.20
C LEU A 148 9.83 -2.53 -16.28
N ARG A 149 11.07 -2.90 -15.91
CA ARG A 149 12.18 -3.02 -16.86
C ARG A 149 11.84 -3.99 -18.00
N GLY A 150 12.04 -3.54 -19.24
CA GLY A 150 11.78 -4.33 -20.44
C GLY A 150 10.29 -4.53 -20.78
N LYS A 151 9.36 -3.92 -20.03
CA LYS A 151 7.94 -3.93 -20.37
C LYS A 151 7.60 -2.74 -21.27
N ARG A 152 6.85 -3.00 -22.33
CA ARG A 152 6.25 -1.98 -23.19
C ARG A 152 4.74 -1.96 -22.94
N LEU A 153 4.31 -1.17 -21.95
CA LEU A 153 2.90 -0.96 -21.66
C LEU A 153 2.34 0.14 -22.56
N GLY A 154 1.20 -0.12 -23.20
CA GLY A 154 0.49 0.91 -23.96
C GLY A 154 -0.25 1.88 -23.03
N TRP A 155 -0.55 3.09 -23.52
CA TRP A 155 -1.27 4.13 -22.76
C TRP A 155 -2.59 3.65 -22.14
N ARG A 156 -3.31 2.73 -22.82
CA ARG A 156 -4.56 2.13 -22.31
C ARG A 156 -4.37 1.36 -21.01
N CYS A 157 -3.20 0.72 -20.83
CA CYS A 157 -2.86 0.04 -19.59
C CYS A 157 -2.68 1.04 -18.45
N TYR A 158 -1.96 2.14 -18.73
CA TYR A 158 -1.76 3.21 -17.75
C TYR A 158 -3.08 3.87 -17.37
N LEU A 159 -3.94 4.18 -18.35
CA LEU A 159 -5.25 4.77 -18.11
C LEU A 159 -6.15 3.82 -17.29
N GLY A 160 -6.24 2.56 -17.68
CA GLY A 160 -7.02 1.58 -16.93
C GLY A 160 -6.52 1.44 -15.49
N ALA A 161 -5.22 1.25 -15.30
CA ALA A 161 -4.62 1.15 -13.97
C ALA A 161 -4.87 2.41 -13.12
N TYR A 162 -4.74 3.59 -13.71
CA TYR A 162 -5.01 4.87 -13.06
C TYR A 162 -6.48 4.98 -12.62
N ILE A 163 -7.44 4.64 -13.48
CA ILE A 163 -8.87 4.66 -13.15
C ILE A 163 -9.14 3.67 -12.01
N GLY A 164 -8.70 2.43 -12.15
CA GLY A 164 -8.91 1.38 -11.15
C GLY A 164 -8.33 1.73 -9.78
N ALA A 165 -7.07 2.17 -9.76
CA ALA A 165 -6.39 2.57 -8.54
C ALA A 165 -7.02 3.80 -7.89
N SER A 166 -7.42 4.79 -8.69
CA SER A 166 -8.10 6.00 -8.19
C SER A 166 -9.44 5.67 -7.55
N VAL A 167 -10.26 4.83 -8.20
CA VAL A 167 -11.55 4.38 -7.64
C VAL A 167 -11.34 3.57 -6.36
N GLY A 168 -10.38 2.64 -6.34
CA GLY A 168 -10.06 1.85 -5.15
C GLY A 168 -9.60 2.72 -3.98
N THR A 169 -8.69 3.67 -4.23
CA THR A 169 -8.19 4.61 -3.22
C THR A 169 -9.32 5.50 -2.71
N ALA A 170 -10.16 6.03 -3.60
CA ALA A 170 -11.31 6.83 -3.21
C ALA A 170 -12.28 6.03 -2.33
N LEU A 171 -12.52 4.76 -2.63
CA LEU A 171 -13.34 3.89 -1.79
C LEU A 171 -12.70 3.63 -0.42
N VAL A 172 -11.39 3.41 -0.35
CA VAL A 172 -10.66 3.22 0.92
C VAL A 172 -10.76 4.45 1.82
N VAL A 173 -10.53 5.63 1.25
CA VAL A 173 -10.42 6.90 1.99
C VAL A 173 -11.79 7.51 2.26
N LEU A 174 -12.61 7.67 1.22
CA LEU A 174 -13.91 8.31 1.35
C LEU A 174 -14.98 7.32 1.83
N GLY A 175 -14.85 6.05 1.49
CA GLY A 175 -15.83 5.01 1.83
C GLY A 175 -15.86 4.63 3.30
N GLU A 176 -14.83 4.97 4.06
CA GLU A 176 -14.64 4.59 5.47
C GLU A 176 -15.87 4.80 6.38
N PRO A 177 -16.65 5.90 6.29
CA PRO A 177 -17.84 6.09 7.12
C PRO A 177 -18.97 5.07 6.88
N TRP A 178 -18.99 4.40 5.72
CA TRP A 178 -20.05 3.46 5.34
C TRP A 178 -19.61 2.00 5.38
N LEU A 179 -18.33 1.74 5.70
CA LEU A 179 -17.76 0.40 5.73
C LEU A 179 -17.72 -0.14 7.17
N PRO A 180 -17.81 -1.48 7.34
CA PRO A 180 -17.85 -2.08 8.67
C PRO A 180 -16.54 -1.83 9.43
N VAL A 181 -16.67 -1.58 10.72
CA VAL A 181 -15.54 -1.54 11.66
C VAL A 181 -15.33 -2.96 12.20
N LEU A 182 -14.12 -3.49 12.06
CA LEU A 182 -13.76 -4.81 12.57
C LEU A 182 -13.08 -4.66 13.93
N ARG A 183 -13.32 -5.61 14.83
CA ARG A 183 -12.72 -5.66 16.17
C ARG A 183 -12.13 -7.05 16.41
N PHE A 184 -10.89 -7.11 16.87
CA PHE A 184 -10.11 -8.36 17.00
C PHE A 184 -9.35 -8.45 18.31
#